data_AF-A0A6Y4B329-F1
#
_entry.id   AF-A0A6Y4B329-F1
#
_cell.length_a   1.000
_cell.length_b   1.000
_cell.length_c   1.000
_cell.angle_alpha   90.00
_cell.angle_beta   90.00
_cell.angle_gamma   90.00
#
_symmetry.space_group_name_H-M   'P 1'
#
loop_
_entity.id
_entity.type
_entity.pdbx_description
1 polymer ?
#
loop_
_entity_poly.entity_id
_entity_poly.type
_entity_poly.pdbx_seq_one_letter_code
_entity_poly.pdbx_strand_id
1 'polypeptide(L)' 'MSSVGITRVKQEEYYVTFGALSLNSSLDDVTLEITTLIENALDIVEITQDYLQE' A
#
# COMPACT_ATOMS: atom_id res chain seq x y z
N MET A 1 -5.03 -9.20 -6.11
CA MET A 1 -4.51 -9.32 -4.72
C MET A 1 -3.25 -8.50 -4.67
N SER A 2 -3.34 -7.31 -4.06
CA SER A 2 -2.19 -6.44 -3.82
C SER A 2 -1.34 -7.03 -2.70
N SER A 3 -0.02 -6.83 -2.73
CA SER A 3 0.91 -7.37 -1.72
C SER A 3 1.64 -6.26 -0.97
N VAL A 4 2.10 -6.56 0.25
CA VAL A 4 2.88 -5.62 1.07
C VAL A 4 4.29 -6.18 1.29
N GLY A 5 5.29 -5.31 1.23
CA GLY A 5 6.68 -5.63 1.54
C GLY A 5 7.36 -4.51 2.34
N ILE A 6 8.58 -4.79 2.79
CA ILE A 6 9.45 -3.80 3.44
C ILE A 6 10.59 -3.47 2.49
N THR A 7 10.82 -2.18 2.23
CA THR A 7 11.99 -1.70 1.49
C THR A 7 12.86 -0.82 2.37
N ARG A 8 14.15 -0.72 2.02
CA ARG A 8 15.11 0.08 2.78
C ARG A 8 15.60 1.26 1.94
N VAL A 9 15.34 2.48 2.42
CA VAL A 9 15.79 3.72 1.79
C VAL A 9 16.62 4.50 2.80
N LYS A 10 17.86 4.86 2.43
CA LYS A 10 18.79 5.62 3.30
C LYS A 10 18.88 5.08 4.74
N GLN A 11 18.98 3.75 4.85
CA GLN A 11 19.08 2.98 6.10
C GLN A 11 17.79 2.87 6.94
N GLU A 12 16.70 3.53 6.54
CA GLU A 12 15.39 3.43 7.18
C GLU A 12 14.49 2.43 6.44
N GLU A 13 13.59 1.79 7.20
CA GLU A 13 12.65 0.78 6.70
C GLU A 13 11.28 1.40 6.43
N TYR A 14 10.72 1.10 5.27
CA TYR A 14 9.44 1.61 4.82
C TYR A 14 8.55 0.47 4.35
N TYR A 15 7.27 0.52 4.75
CA TYR A 15 6.24 -0.34 4.17
C TYR A 15 5.92 0.13 2.75
N VAL A 16 5.87 -0.81 1.81
CA VAL A 16 5.49 -0.57 0.41
C VAL A 16 4.38 -1.53 0.02
N THR A 17 3.35 -0.98 -0.62
CA THR A 17 2.23 -1.72 -1.21
C THR A 17 2.43 -1.86 -2.72
N PHE A 18 2.33 -3.09 -3.24
CA PHE A 18 2.44 -3.39 -4.66
C PHE A 18 1.06 -3.78 -5.22
N GLY A 19 0.58 -2.99 -6.17
CA GLY A 19 -0.66 -3.29 -6.90
C GLY A 19 -0.46 -4.35 -7.98
N ALA A 20 -1.54 -5.05 -8.33
CA ALA A 20 -1.55 -6.05 -9.38
C ALA A 20 -1.96 -5.45 -10.73
N LEU A 21 -1.11 -4.61 -11.31
CA LEU A 21 -1.34 -4.02 -12.64
C LEU A 21 -0.65 -4.82 -13.74
N SER A 22 -1.31 -4.95 -14.89
CA SER A 22 -0.75 -5.55 -16.09
C SER A 22 -0.42 -4.48 -17.13
N LEU A 23 0.43 -4.80 -18.11
CA LEU A 23 0.73 -3.90 -19.23
C LEU A 23 -0.51 -3.52 -20.07
N ASN A 24 -1.58 -4.32 -19.99
CA ASN A 24 -2.82 -4.11 -20.73
C ASN A 24 -3.93 -3.51 -19.86
N SER A 25 -3.64 -3.07 -18.64
CA SER A 25 -4.61 -2.45 -17.76
C SER A 25 -5.12 -1.13 -18.36
N SER A 26 -6.43 -0.92 -18.32
CA SER A 26 -7.03 0.34 -18.71
C SER A 26 -6.70 1.44 -17.69
N LEU A 27 -6.92 2.71 -18.07
CA LEU A 27 -6.76 3.82 -17.12
C LEU A 27 -7.66 3.64 -15.90
N ASP A 28 -8.90 3.19 -16.10
CA ASP A 28 -9.85 2.95 -15.01
C ASP A 28 -9.36 1.86 -14.06
N ASP A 29 -8.77 0.78 -14.59
CA ASP A 29 -8.16 -0.28 -13.76
C ASP A 29 -6.99 0.26 -12.93
N VAL A 30 -6.16 1.14 -13.52
CA VAL A 30 -5.04 1.79 -12.83
C VAL A 30 -5.55 2.71 -11.72
N THR A 31 -6.57 3.51 -11.99
CA THR A 31 -7.17 4.41 -11.00
C THR A 31 -7.80 3.64 -9.84
N LEU A 32 -8.51 2.55 -10.13
CA LEU A 32 -9.12 1.70 -9.11
C LEU A 32 -8.04 1.05 -8.22
N GLU A 33 -6.98 0.50 -8.81
CA GLU A 33 -5.92 -0.15 -8.04
C GLU A 33 -5.16 0.85 -7.16
N ILE A 34 -4.85 2.06 -7.66
CA ILE A 34 -4.21 3.11 -6.85
C ILE A 34 -5.08 3.49 -5.66
N THR A 35 -6.39 3.66 -5.89
CA THR A 35 -7.34 3.98 -4.81
C THR A 35 -7.35 2.87 -3.75
N THR A 36 -7.44 1.62 -4.20
CA THR A 36 -7.42 0.44 -3.33
C THR A 36 -6.13 0.33 -2.52
N LEU A 37 -4.97 0.64 -3.11
CA LEU A 37 -3.69 0.63 -2.40
C LEU A 37 -3.62 1.69 -1.30
N ILE A 38 -4.15 2.88 -1.55
CA ILE A 38 -4.19 3.98 -0.59
C ILE A 38 -5.12 3.62 0.58
N GLU A 39 -6.30 3.07 0.30
CA GLU A 39 -7.24 2.62 1.34
C GLU A 39 -6.57 1.57 2.24
N ASN A 40 -5.96 0.54 1.67
CA ASN A 40 -5.24 -0.47 2.44
C ASN A 40 -4.10 0.11 3.30
N ALA A 41 -3.38 1.13 2.80
CA ALA A 41 -2.31 1.77 3.54
C ALA A 41 -2.83 2.61 4.71
N LEU A 42 -3.97 3.29 4.54
CA LEU A 42 -4.62 4.05 5.60
C LEU A 42 -5.13 3.13 6.72
N ASP A 43 -5.74 2.00 6.36
CA ASP A 43 -6.20 0.99 7.33
C ASP A 43 -5.05 0.48 8.21
N ILE A 44 -3.87 0.24 7.62
CA ILE A 44 -2.66 -0.18 8.36
C ILE A 44 -2.20 0.92 9.33
N VAL A 45 -2.25 2.19 8.91
CA VAL A 45 -1.87 3.32 9.76
C VAL A 45 -2.83 3.45 10.94
N GLU A 46 -4.14 3.28 10.72
CA GLU A 46 -5.14 3.31 11.79
C GLU A 46 -4.89 2.19 12.82
N ILE A 47 -4.73 0.95 12.36
CA ILE A 47 -4.44 -0.20 13.24
C ILE A 47 -3.15 0.02 14.04
N THR A 48 -2.10 0.54 13.42
CA THR A 48 -0.82 0.77 14.10
C THR A 48 -0.88 1.92 15.09
N GLN A 49 -1.74 2.92 14.87
CA GLN A 49 -1.98 3.99 15.85
C GLN A 49 -2.67 3.46 17.11
N ASP A 50 -3.64 2.57 16.98
CA ASP A 50 -4.30 1.94 18.14
C ASP A 50 -3.29 1.20 19.02
N TYR A 51 -2.35 0.46 18.41
CA TYR A 51 -1.26 -0.23 19.11
C TYR A 51 -0.25 0.71 19.79
N LEU A 52 -0.15 1.97 19.36
CA LEU A 52 0.76 2.97 19.95
C LEU A 52 0.10 3.78 21.08
N GLN A 53 -1.23 3.67 21.26
CA GLN A 53 -1.97 4.34 22.32
C GLN A 53 -2.22 3.47 23.57
N GLU A 54 -1.82 2.20 23.56
CA GLU A 54 -1.66 1.34 24.76
C GLU A 54 -0.23 1.40 25.34
#